data_AF-A0A350CF28-F1
#
_entry.id   AF-A0A350CF28-F1
#
_cell.length_a   1.000
_cell.length_b   1.000
_cell.length_c   1.000
_cell.angle_alpha   90.00
_cell.angle_beta   90.00
_cell.angle_gamma   90.00
#
_symmetry.space_group_name_H-M   'P 1'
#
loop_
_entity.id
_entity.type
_entity.pdbx_description
1 polymer ?
#
loop_
_entity_poly.entity_id
_entity_poly.type
_entity_poly.pdbx_seq_one_letter_code
_entity_poly.pdbx_strand_id
1 'polypeptide(L)'
;MTPLPTRTHTLKTLAIVATVALCFCLPCPATAADGPRLIELRIGEQSYTGRLLSRSGNHVWLMDPFGAVHQLSVNRISSMQVIAENFRLADTTDHINGLQKELPPSYAVITTQHCIVAAPAESARLYGQELEQLYLEMHARFQK
;
A
#
# COMPACT_ATOMS: atom_id res chain seq x y z
N MET A 1 7.91 -71.34 43.34
CA MET A 1 7.60 -71.86 41.98
C MET A 1 6.35 -71.15 41.49
N THR A 2 6.33 -70.77 40.21
CA THR A 2 5.15 -70.32 39.43
C THR A 2 4.20 -71.51 39.15
N PRO A 3 2.97 -71.36 38.59
CA PRO A 3 2.33 -70.14 38.02
C PRO A 3 0.84 -69.88 38.44
N LEU A 4 0.26 -68.80 37.88
CA LEU A 4 -1.20 -68.58 37.65
C LEU A 4 -1.81 -69.69 36.75
N PRO A 5 -3.15 -69.91 36.63
CA PRO A 5 -4.24 -68.92 36.45
C PRO A 5 -5.51 -69.24 37.32
N THR A 6 -6.79 -68.81 37.12
CA THR A 6 -7.49 -68.20 35.97
C THR A 6 -8.67 -67.26 36.33
N ARG A 7 -8.59 -66.02 35.83
CA ARG A 7 -9.63 -65.11 35.29
C ARG A 7 -11.10 -65.61 35.19
N THR A 8 -12.00 -64.91 35.88
CA THR A 8 -13.40 -64.68 35.42
C THR A 8 -13.74 -63.19 35.57
N HIS A 9 -14.39 -62.62 34.54
CA HIS A 9 -14.61 -61.19 34.41
C HIS A 9 -15.85 -60.72 35.19
N THR A 10 -15.73 -59.57 35.88
CA THR A 10 -16.88 -58.71 36.19
C THR A 10 -16.59 -57.29 35.70
N LEU A 11 -17.58 -56.69 35.03
CA LEU A 11 -17.44 -55.42 34.34
C LEU A 11 -17.14 -54.30 35.35
N LYS A 12 -16.15 -53.46 35.03
CA LYS A 12 -16.02 -52.14 35.67
C LYS A 12 -16.29 -51.07 34.62
N THR A 13 -17.46 -50.48 34.72
CA THR A 13 -17.90 -49.28 34.00
C THR A 13 -16.91 -48.15 34.28
N LEU A 14 -15.95 -47.93 33.39
CA LEU A 14 -15.00 -46.82 33.50
C LEU A 14 -15.71 -45.53 33.14
N ALA A 15 -15.96 -44.70 34.16
CA ALA A 15 -16.48 -43.36 33.99
C ALA A 15 -15.50 -42.55 33.13
N ILE A 16 -15.96 -42.15 31.94
CA ILE A 16 -15.19 -41.31 31.03
C ILE A 16 -15.21 -39.89 31.60
N VAL A 17 -14.16 -39.52 32.32
CA VAL A 17 -13.90 -38.12 32.70
C VAL A 17 -13.47 -37.38 31.45
N ALA A 18 -14.43 -36.76 30.78
CA ALA A 18 -14.19 -35.93 29.61
C ALA A 18 -13.53 -34.60 30.03
N THR A 19 -12.20 -34.59 30.10
CA THR A 19 -11.42 -33.37 30.35
C THR A 19 -11.53 -32.44 29.13
N VAL A 20 -12.54 -31.56 29.14
CA VAL A 20 -12.68 -30.49 28.14
C VAL A 20 -11.54 -29.49 28.35
N ALA A 21 -10.48 -29.67 27.57
CA ALA A 21 -9.40 -28.70 27.49
C ALA A 21 -9.92 -27.44 26.79
N LEU A 22 -10.49 -26.52 27.58
CA LEU A 22 -10.95 -25.21 27.13
C LEU A 22 -9.71 -24.40 26.69
N CYS A 23 -9.39 -24.49 25.40
CA CYS A 23 -8.30 -23.75 24.81
C CYS A 23 -8.65 -22.26 24.84
N PHE A 24 -8.12 -21.54 25.84
CA PHE A 24 -8.22 -20.09 25.90
C PHE A 24 -7.44 -19.50 24.73
N CYS A 25 -8.13 -19.30 23.61
CA CYS A 25 -7.67 -18.42 22.54
C CYS A 25 -7.60 -17.00 23.12
N LEU A 26 -6.43 -16.65 23.67
CA LEU A 26 -6.11 -15.28 24.04
C LEU A 26 -6.40 -14.39 22.81
N PRO A 27 -7.20 -13.31 22.96
CA PRO A 27 -7.35 -12.36 21.88
C PRO A 27 -5.99 -11.73 21.65
N CYS A 28 -5.29 -12.19 20.63
CA CYS A 28 -4.14 -11.49 20.10
C CYS A 28 -4.63 -10.08 19.74
N PRO A 29 -4.09 -9.00 20.32
CA PRO A 29 -4.48 -7.67 19.90
C PRO A 29 -4.11 -7.57 18.43
N ALA A 30 -5.12 -7.51 17.56
CA ALA A 30 -4.92 -7.21 16.16
C ALA A 30 -4.26 -5.84 16.12
N THR A 31 -2.94 -5.80 15.93
CA THR A 31 -2.26 -4.56 15.60
C THR A 31 -2.90 -4.08 14.32
N ALA A 32 -3.64 -2.97 14.40
CA ALA A 32 -4.17 -2.29 13.22
C ALA A 32 -2.99 -2.18 12.25
N ALA A 33 -3.12 -2.78 11.07
CA ALA A 33 -1.98 -3.02 10.19
C ALA A 33 -1.27 -1.69 9.96
N ASP A 34 -0.02 -1.61 10.42
CA ASP A 34 0.75 -0.37 10.44
C ASP A 34 0.74 0.20 9.01
N GLY A 35 0.12 1.37 8.85
CA GLY A 35 -0.20 1.91 7.55
C GLY A 35 1.07 2.14 6.73
N PRO A 36 0.99 2.27 5.39
CA PRO A 36 2.14 2.74 4.65
C PRO A 36 2.56 4.09 5.23
N ARG A 37 3.77 4.17 5.78
CA ARG A 37 4.32 5.38 6.39
C ARG A 37 4.89 6.31 5.31
N LEU A 38 4.87 7.62 5.54
CA LEU A 38 5.59 8.58 4.72
C LEU A 38 7.03 8.69 5.24
N ILE A 39 8.00 8.36 4.39
CA ILE A 39 9.42 8.42 4.69
C ILE A 39 10.14 9.45 3.82
N GLU A 40 11.15 10.08 4.39
CA GLU A 40 12.15 10.88 3.69
C GLU A 40 13.44 10.05 3.54
N LEU A 41 14.02 10.04 2.33
CA LEU A 41 15.32 9.46 2.00
C LEU A 41 16.24 10.54 1.44
N ARG A 42 17.39 10.79 2.06
CA ARG A 42 18.42 11.70 1.51
C ARG A 42 19.48 10.95 0.71
N ILE A 43 19.88 11.52 -0.42
CA ILE A 43 20.97 11.06 -1.28
C ILE A 43 21.77 12.29 -1.71
N GLY A 44 22.94 12.50 -1.10
CA GLY A 44 23.66 13.77 -1.23
C GLY A 44 22.77 14.95 -0.79
N GLU A 45 22.69 15.97 -1.63
CA GLU A 45 21.83 17.15 -1.41
C GLU A 45 20.35 16.93 -1.80
N GLN A 46 20.01 15.80 -2.40
CA GLN A 46 18.64 15.51 -2.85
C GLN A 46 17.86 14.77 -1.76
N SER A 47 16.58 15.14 -1.61
CA SER A 47 15.63 14.46 -0.72
C SER A 47 14.49 13.87 -1.54
N TYR A 48 14.10 12.64 -1.20
CA TYR A 48 13.01 11.90 -1.82
C TYR A 48 11.99 11.50 -0.76
N THR A 49 10.74 11.90 -0.94
CA THR A 49 9.65 11.69 0.02
C THR A 49 8.58 10.80 -0.58
N GLY A 50 8.16 9.77 0.16
CA GLY A 50 7.16 8.83 -0.34
C GLY A 50 6.93 7.63 0.59
N ARG A 51 6.25 6.60 0.09
CA ARG A 51 6.16 5.27 0.73
C ARG A 51 7.12 4.29 0.07
N LEU A 52 7.74 3.45 0.88
CA LEU A 52 8.49 2.30 0.36
C LEU A 52 7.52 1.29 -0.27
N LEU A 53 7.71 0.95 -1.55
CA LEU A 53 6.96 -0.12 -2.23
C LEU A 53 7.66 -1.47 -2.09
N SER A 54 8.97 -1.51 -2.29
CA SER A 54 9.76 -2.73 -2.25
C SER A 54 11.26 -2.46 -2.05
N ARG A 55 11.99 -3.52 -1.70
CA ARG A 55 13.45 -3.54 -1.67
C ARG A 55 13.94 -4.82 -2.36
N SER A 56 14.96 -4.70 -3.22
CA SER A 56 15.64 -5.85 -3.82
C SER A 56 17.14 -5.57 -3.95
N GLY A 57 17.96 -6.39 -3.28
CA GLY A 57 19.41 -6.21 -3.22
C GLY A 57 19.82 -4.82 -2.72
N ASN A 58 20.54 -4.08 -3.56
CA ASN A 58 21.00 -2.70 -3.32
C ASN A 58 20.00 -1.62 -3.81
N HIS A 59 18.76 -1.98 -4.16
CA HIS A 59 17.75 -1.01 -4.63
C HIS A 59 16.50 -1.00 -3.76
N VAL A 60 15.91 0.19 -3.63
CA VAL A 60 14.57 0.40 -3.07
C VAL A 60 13.71 1.14 -4.10
N TRP A 61 12.40 0.86 -4.10
CA TRP A 61 11.42 1.59 -4.89
C TRP A 61 10.58 2.44 -3.94
N LEU A 62 10.70 3.75 -4.06
CA LEU A 62 9.94 4.74 -3.30
C LEU A 62 8.87 5.33 -4.22
N MET A 63 7.62 5.34 -3.80
CA MET A 63 6.54 6.02 -4.52
C MET A 63 6.17 7.30 -3.79
N ASP A 64 6.25 8.44 -4.48
CA ASP A 64 5.87 9.74 -3.93
C ASP A 64 4.34 9.88 -3.79
N PRO A 65 3.82 10.96 -3.17
CA PRO A 65 2.38 11.21 -3.07
C PRO A 65 1.68 11.35 -4.42
N PHE A 66 2.38 11.77 -5.49
CA PHE A 66 1.82 11.96 -6.83
C PHE A 66 1.82 10.68 -7.68
N GLY A 67 2.35 9.57 -7.15
CA GLY A 67 2.42 8.26 -7.80
C GLY A 67 3.68 8.01 -8.62
N ALA A 68 4.64 8.94 -8.65
CA ALA A 68 5.92 8.73 -9.31
C ALA A 68 6.75 7.71 -8.51
N VAL A 69 7.37 6.75 -9.21
CA VAL A 69 8.17 5.69 -8.58
C VAL A 69 9.66 5.91 -8.86
N HIS A 70 10.42 6.15 -7.80
CA HIS A 70 11.87 6.32 -7.83
C HIS A 70 12.58 5.03 -7.43
N GLN A 71 13.42 4.50 -8.31
CA GLN A 71 14.38 3.44 -7.96
C GLN A 71 15.65 4.08 -7.40
N LEU A 72 15.92 3.87 -6.12
CA LEU A 72 17.04 4.48 -5.39
C LEU A 72 18.06 3.43 -4.95
N SER A 73 19.34 3.79 -4.99
CA SER A 73 20.46 2.91 -4.64
C SER A 73 20.76 3.00 -3.14
N VAL A 74 20.59 1.90 -2.40
CA VAL A 74 20.67 1.85 -0.94
C VAL A 74 22.01 2.36 -0.41
N ASN A 75 23.11 1.94 -1.04
CA ASN A 75 24.46 2.41 -0.69
C ASN A 75 24.74 3.91 -0.92
N ARG A 76 23.79 4.68 -1.49
CA ARG A 76 23.88 6.14 -1.63
C ARG A 76 22.97 6.89 -0.65
N ILE A 77 22.12 6.18 0.11
CA ILE A 77 21.21 6.80 1.08
C ILE A 77 22.02 7.24 2.31
N SER A 78 22.07 8.54 2.56
CA SER A 78 22.78 9.14 3.69
C SER A 78 21.92 9.20 4.96
N SER A 79 20.59 9.33 4.82
CA SER A 79 19.65 9.20 5.93
C SER A 79 18.27 8.72 5.47
N MET A 80 17.56 8.06 6.39
CA MET A 80 16.15 7.68 6.27
C MET A 80 15.42 8.14 7.52
N GLN A 81 14.27 8.79 7.36
CA GLN A 81 13.42 9.25 8.46
C GLN A 81 11.95 8.96 8.16
N VAL A 82 11.17 8.55 9.16
CA VAL A 82 9.70 8.58 9.07
C VAL A 82 9.27 10.01 9.37
N ILE A 83 8.57 10.64 8.42
CA ILE A 83 8.11 12.03 8.56
C ILE A 83 6.59 12.14 8.79
N ALA A 84 5.83 11.09 8.48
CA ALA A 84 4.46 10.92 8.96
C ALA A 84 4.08 9.44 9.08
N GLU A 85 3.30 9.10 10.10
CA GLU A 85 2.78 7.74 10.33
C GLU A 85 1.83 7.27 9.21
N ASN A 86 1.24 8.19 8.44
CA ASN A 86 0.28 7.87 7.37
C ASN A 86 0.72 8.51 6.05
N PHE A 87 1.06 7.68 5.07
CA PHE A 87 1.12 8.05 3.66
C PHE A 87 -0.28 8.30 3.12
N ARG A 88 -0.43 9.35 2.32
CA ARG A 88 -1.60 9.61 1.49
C ARG A 88 -1.12 9.94 0.09
N LEU A 89 -1.90 9.56 -0.91
CA LEU A 89 -1.76 10.11 -2.25
C LEU A 89 -2.16 11.59 -2.21
N ALA A 90 -1.55 12.39 -3.06
CA ALA A 90 -1.93 13.76 -3.33
C ALA A 90 -3.39 13.81 -3.81
N ASP A 91 -4.16 14.79 -3.35
CA ASP A 91 -5.52 14.99 -3.87
C ASP A 91 -5.51 15.77 -5.20
N THR A 92 -6.68 15.89 -5.83
CA THR A 92 -6.82 16.61 -7.12
C THR A 92 -6.29 18.05 -7.03
N THR A 93 -6.46 18.72 -5.89
CA THR A 93 -5.98 20.10 -5.64
C THR A 93 -4.46 20.11 -5.52
N ASP A 94 -3.87 19.16 -4.80
CA ASP A 94 -2.42 19.00 -4.70
C ASP A 94 -1.78 18.77 -6.08
N HIS A 95 -2.37 17.89 -6.90
CA HIS A 95 -1.92 17.64 -8.27
C HIS A 95 -2.00 18.90 -9.14
N ILE A 96 -3.10 19.66 -9.10
CA ILE A 96 -3.23 20.93 -9.83
C ILE A 96 -2.15 21.91 -9.37
N ASN A 97 -1.99 22.09 -8.06
CA ASN A 97 -1.02 23.01 -7.46
C ASN A 97 0.43 22.62 -7.76
N GLY A 98 0.74 21.33 -7.85
CA GLY A 98 2.05 20.82 -8.27
C GLY A 98 2.33 21.17 -9.73
N LEU A 99 1.45 20.77 -10.63
CA LEU A 99 1.56 21.04 -12.07
C LEU A 99 1.66 22.54 -12.37
N GLN A 100 0.89 23.39 -11.68
CA GLN A 100 0.95 24.85 -11.84
C GLN A 100 2.27 25.48 -11.36
N LYS A 101 3.03 24.83 -10.48
CA LYS A 101 4.36 25.29 -10.04
C LYS A 101 5.48 24.81 -10.97
N GLU A 102 5.32 23.62 -11.55
CA GLU A 102 6.31 23.02 -12.45
C GLU A 102 6.23 23.58 -13.87
N LEU A 103 5.04 23.97 -14.32
CA LEU A 103 4.80 24.37 -15.71
C LEU A 103 4.94 25.89 -15.93
N PRO A 104 5.36 26.33 -17.14
CA PRO A 104 5.40 27.74 -17.49
C PRO A 104 4.00 28.39 -17.49
N PRO A 105 3.88 29.71 -17.24
CA PRO A 105 2.60 30.43 -17.26
C PRO A 105 1.81 30.41 -18.57
N SER A 106 2.39 29.91 -19.67
CA SER A 106 1.70 29.68 -20.94
C SER A 106 0.85 28.40 -20.96
N TYR A 107 0.96 27.57 -19.93
CA TYR A 107 0.16 26.36 -19.73
C TYR A 107 -1.03 26.64 -18.82
N ALA A 108 -2.16 26.01 -19.12
CA ALA A 108 -3.28 25.90 -18.20
C ALA A 108 -3.38 24.45 -17.69
N VAL A 109 -3.70 24.32 -16.41
CA VAL A 109 -4.08 23.04 -15.78
C VAL A 109 -5.58 23.07 -15.56
N ILE A 110 -6.31 22.14 -16.15
CA ILE A 110 -7.75 21.98 -16.00
C ILE A 110 -8.10 20.59 -15.48
N THR A 111 -9.32 20.43 -14.99
CA THR A 111 -9.88 19.14 -14.60
C THR A 111 -11.08 18.78 -15.47
N THR A 112 -11.23 17.48 -15.70
CA THR A 112 -12.44 16.85 -16.21
C THR A 112 -13.03 15.96 -15.10
N GLN A 113 -13.91 15.00 -15.44
CA GLN A 113 -14.43 14.07 -14.44
C GLN A 113 -13.39 13.02 -14.04
N HIS A 114 -12.56 12.55 -14.99
CA HIS A 114 -11.62 11.46 -14.77
C HIS A 114 -10.14 11.82 -15.01
N CYS A 115 -9.85 13.02 -15.53
CA CYS A 115 -8.49 13.44 -15.88
C CYS A 115 -8.14 14.83 -15.34
N ILE A 116 -6.88 15.02 -14.97
CA ILE A 116 -6.24 16.32 -14.81
C ILE A 116 -5.40 16.54 -16.06
N VAL A 117 -5.60 17.65 -16.76
CA VAL A 117 -4.98 17.92 -18.06
C VAL A 117 -4.20 19.22 -17.99
N ALA A 118 -2.91 19.13 -18.29
CA ALA A 118 -2.00 20.26 -18.34
C ALA A 118 -1.44 20.42 -19.77
N ALA A 119 -1.69 21.58 -20.38
CA ALA A 119 -1.35 21.84 -21.79
C ALA A 119 -1.27 23.36 -22.07
N PRO A 120 -0.75 23.80 -23.22
CA PRO A 120 -0.80 25.21 -23.63
C PRO A 120 -2.22 25.76 -23.51
N ALA A 121 -2.37 26.95 -22.92
CA ALA A 121 -3.65 27.44 -22.40
C ALA A 121 -4.79 27.49 -23.45
N GLU A 122 -4.46 27.80 -24.70
CA GLU A 122 -5.38 27.80 -25.86
C GLU A 122 -5.96 26.41 -26.19
N SER A 123 -5.21 25.35 -25.88
CA SER A 123 -5.50 23.96 -26.25
C SER A 123 -6.02 23.10 -25.09
N ALA A 124 -5.81 23.53 -23.84
CA ALA A 124 -6.11 22.73 -22.65
C ALA A 124 -7.55 22.22 -22.60
N ARG A 125 -8.53 23.07 -22.94
CA ARG A 125 -9.94 22.66 -22.98
C ARG A 125 -10.23 21.58 -24.02
N LEU A 126 -9.62 21.67 -25.20
CA LEU A 126 -9.78 20.69 -26.28
C LEU A 126 -9.22 19.34 -25.84
N TYR A 127 -7.97 19.31 -25.34
CA TYR A 127 -7.36 18.07 -24.86
C TYR A 127 -8.09 17.47 -23.64
N GLY A 128 -8.68 18.30 -22.78
CA GLY A 128 -9.59 17.83 -21.73
C GLY A 128 -10.75 17.00 -22.29
N GLN A 129 -11.43 17.50 -23.32
CA GLN A 129 -12.58 16.81 -23.92
C GLN A 129 -12.16 15.51 -24.62
N GLU A 130 -11.07 15.53 -25.39
CA GLU A 130 -10.55 14.34 -26.10
C GLU A 130 -10.10 13.24 -25.11
N LEU A 131 -9.39 13.60 -24.04
CA LEU A 131 -8.91 12.64 -23.04
C LEU A 131 -10.03 12.06 -22.19
N GLU A 132 -11.04 12.86 -21.85
CA GLU A 132 -12.25 12.39 -21.16
C GLU A 132 -13.04 11.40 -22.05
N GLN A 133 -13.20 11.69 -23.34
CA GLN A 133 -13.83 10.75 -24.27
C GLN A 133 -13.02 9.45 -24.39
N LEU A 134 -11.70 9.54 -24.57
CA LEU A 134 -10.82 8.36 -24.64
C LEU A 134 -10.90 7.52 -23.36
N TYR A 135 -10.96 8.15 -22.18
CA TYR A 135 -11.16 7.45 -20.91
C TYR A 135 -12.46 6.65 -20.92
N LEU A 136 -13.58 7.27 -21.30
CA LEU A 136 -14.90 6.62 -21.33
C LEU A 136 -14.94 5.46 -22.32
N GLU A 137 -14.35 5.61 -23.51
CA GLU A 137 -14.24 4.54 -24.51
C GLU A 137 -13.40 3.35 -24.02
N MET A 138 -12.26 3.61 -23.37
CA MET A 138 -11.43 2.56 -22.78
C MET A 138 -12.15 1.88 -21.62
N HIS A 139 -12.77 2.64 -20.72
CA HIS A 139 -13.51 2.12 -19.56
C HIS A 139 -14.64 1.18 -20.00
N ALA A 140 -15.44 1.59 -20.98
CA ALA A 140 -16.51 0.77 -21.55
C ALA A 140 -16.00 -0.51 -22.27
N ARG A 141 -14.74 -0.52 -22.74
CA ARG A 141 -14.12 -1.68 -23.37
C ARG A 141 -13.57 -2.68 -22.34
N PHE A 142 -12.99 -2.22 -21.24
CA PHE A 142 -12.34 -3.06 -20.22
C PHE A 142 -13.26 -3.49 -19.06
N GLN A 143 -14.52 -3.06 -19.05
CA GLN A 143 -15.57 -3.56 -18.13
C GLN A 143 -16.36 -4.77 -18.68
N LYS A 144 -15.82 -5.47 -19.68
CA LYS A 144 -16.37 -6.71 -20.25
C LYS A 144 -15.45 -7.89 -19.97
#